data_AF-A0A9X8VC08-F1
#
_entry.id   AF-A0A9X8VC08-F1
#
_cell.length_a   1.000
_cell.length_b   1.000
_cell.length_c   1.000
_cell.angle_alpha   90.00
_cell.angle_beta   90.00
_cell.angle_gamma   90.00
#
_symmetry.space_group_name_H-M   'P 1'
#
loop_
_entity.id
_entity.type
_entity.pdbx_description
1 polymer ?
#
loop_
_entity_poly.entity_id
_entity_poly.type
_entity_poly.pdbx_seq_one_letter_code
_entity_poly.pdbx_strand_id
1 'polypeptide(L)'
;RREVREELGAALILDNITPWTFRDDVRMKTYADGSQEQIYMIYLIFDCHAANRDVTINDEFDDYAWVPRERLADYDLNEATRFTLRQRGLL
;
A
#
# COMPACT_ATOMS: atom_id res chain seq x y z
N ARG A 1 -11.23 -1.56 -4.22
CA ARG A 1 -12.22 -1.92 -3.16
C ARG A 1 -12.13 -3.39 -2.73
N ARG A 2 -11.98 -4.37 -3.63
CA ARG A 2 -11.77 -5.79 -3.24
C ARG A 2 -10.53 -5.96 -2.35
N GLU A 3 -9.37 -5.50 -2.82
CA GLU A 3 -8.10 -5.60 -2.05
C GLU A 3 -8.21 -5.01 -0.64
N VAL A 4 -8.74 -3.78 -0.50
CA VAL A 4 -8.96 -3.16 0.82
C VAL A 4 -9.78 -4.05 1.77
N ARG A 5 -10.79 -4.76 1.26
CA ARG A 5 -11.61 -5.65 2.10
C ARG A 5 -10.85 -6.91 2.51
N GLU A 6 -10.06 -7.46 1.59
CA GLU A 6 -9.31 -8.70 1.78
C GLU A 6 -8.07 -8.47 2.66
N GLU A 7 -7.41 -7.34 2.51
CA GLU A 7 -6.16 -6.98 3.21
C GLU A 7 -6.40 -6.21 4.51
N LEU A 8 -7.42 -5.34 4.59
CA LEU A 8 -7.65 -4.41 5.72
C LEU A 8 -8.98 -4.64 6.45
N GLY A 9 -9.78 -5.60 5.99
CA GLY A 9 -11.06 -5.98 6.60
C GLY A 9 -12.26 -5.18 6.08
N ALA A 10 -13.45 -5.76 6.24
CA ALA A 10 -14.71 -5.17 5.76
C ALA A 10 -15.21 -3.99 6.62
N ALA A 11 -14.64 -3.77 7.80
CA ALA A 11 -15.02 -2.70 8.72
C ALA A 11 -14.45 -1.33 8.31
N LEU A 12 -13.39 -1.28 7.48
CA LEU A 12 -12.82 -0.02 7.01
C LEU A 12 -13.73 0.63 5.96
N ILE A 13 -14.17 1.86 6.22
CA ILE A 13 -15.12 2.58 5.38
C ILE A 13 -14.37 3.62 4.54
N LEU A 14 -14.22 3.35 3.24
CA LEU A 14 -13.71 4.33 2.28
C LEU A 14 -14.86 5.16 1.67
N ASP A 15 -14.94 6.42 2.08
CA ASP A 15 -15.95 7.39 1.65
C ASP A 15 -15.50 8.17 0.39
N ASN A 16 -14.20 8.31 0.15
CA ASN A 16 -13.66 8.89 -1.07
C ASN A 16 -12.53 8.02 -1.65
N ILE A 17 -12.56 7.81 -2.97
CA ILE A 17 -11.54 7.09 -3.74
C ILE A 17 -11.39 7.81 -5.09
N THR A 18 -10.24 8.43 -5.33
CA THR A 18 -9.97 9.19 -6.55
C THR A 18 -8.68 8.68 -7.22
N PRO A 19 -8.68 8.39 -8.54
CA PRO A 19 -7.43 8.10 -9.25
C PRO A 19 -6.44 9.25 -9.07
N TRP A 20 -5.19 8.94 -8.72
CA TRP A 20 -4.17 9.97 -8.54
C TRP A 20 -3.09 9.91 -9.63
N THR A 21 -2.39 8.80 -9.75
CA THR A 21 -1.30 8.66 -10.72
C THR A 21 -1.06 7.18 -11.05
N PHE A 22 -0.21 6.91 -12.03
CA PHE A 22 0.20 5.56 -12.38
C PHE A 22 1.69 5.53 -12.77
N ARG A 23 2.30 4.36 -12.66
CA ARG A 23 3.66 4.09 -13.17
C ARG A 23 3.82 2.60 -13.45
N ASP A 24 4.78 2.24 -14.26
CA ASP A 24 5.23 0.87 -14.42
C ASP A 24 6.41 0.54 -13.48
N ASP A 25 6.69 -0.76 -13.33
CA ASP A 25 7.82 -1.29 -12.58
C ASP A 25 8.12 -2.73 -13.01
N VAL A 26 9.37 -3.16 -12.82
CA VAL A 26 9.82 -4.53 -13.02
C VAL A 26 10.35 -5.05 -11.70
N ARG A 27 9.70 -6.08 -11.14
CA ARG A 27 10.09 -6.65 -9.85
C ARG A 27 10.43 -8.12 -9.96
N MET A 28 11.41 -8.55 -9.16
CA MET A 28 11.67 -9.97 -8.94
C MET A 28 10.82 -10.46 -7.77
N LYS A 29 9.79 -11.25 -8.03
CA LYS A 29 8.97 -11.90 -7.00
C LYS A 29 9.63 -13.21 -6.59
N THR A 30 9.83 -13.40 -5.30
CA THR A 30 10.27 -14.70 -4.74
C THR A 30 9.04 -15.42 -4.20
N TYR A 31 8.83 -16.66 -4.62
CA TYR A 31 7.73 -17.50 -4.17
C TYR A 31 8.11 -18.31 -2.93
N ALA A 32 7.12 -18.92 -2.27
CA ALA A 32 7.32 -19.71 -1.05
C ALA A 32 8.23 -20.92 -1.25
N ASP A 33 8.33 -21.44 -2.48
CA ASP A 33 9.25 -22.53 -2.85
C ASP A 33 10.68 -22.04 -3.18
N GLY A 34 10.94 -20.74 -3.04
CA GLY A 34 12.23 -20.11 -3.35
C GLY A 34 12.45 -19.79 -4.82
N SER A 35 11.51 -20.13 -5.72
CA SER A 35 11.60 -19.73 -7.12
C SER A 35 11.46 -18.21 -7.28
N GLN A 36 12.06 -17.68 -8.34
CA GLN A 36 12.04 -16.25 -8.64
C GLN A 36 11.48 -16.01 -10.04
N GLU A 37 10.62 -14.99 -10.15
CA GLU A 37 10.04 -14.58 -11.42
C GLU A 37 10.11 -13.06 -11.57
N GLN A 38 10.49 -12.61 -12.76
CA GLN A 38 10.43 -11.21 -13.12
C GLN A 38 9.01 -10.87 -13.56
N ILE A 39 8.37 -9.96 -12.84
CA ILE A 39 7.01 -9.52 -13.08
C ILE A 39 7.03 -8.06 -13.51
N TYR A 40 6.44 -7.78 -14.66
CA TYR A 40 6.14 -6.42 -15.10
C TYR A 40 4.80 -5.99 -14.52
N MET A 41 4.77 -4.85 -13.83
CA MET A 41 3.57 -4.34 -13.16
C MET A 41 3.27 -2.91 -13.59
N ILE A 42 1.98 -2.60 -13.64
CA ILE A 42 1.48 -1.23 -13.76
C ILE A 42 0.77 -0.89 -12.45
N TYR A 43 1.30 0.05 -11.70
CA TYR A 43 0.68 0.57 -10.50
C TYR A 43 -0.37 1.61 -10.85
N LEU A 44 -1.61 1.40 -10.40
CA LEU A 44 -2.67 2.40 -10.43
C LEU A 44 -2.89 2.90 -9.00
N ILE A 45 -2.44 4.12 -8.73
CA ILE A 45 -2.40 4.67 -7.37
C ILE A 45 -3.62 5.59 -7.18
N PHE A 46 -4.35 5.34 -6.09
CA PHE A 46 -5.55 6.09 -5.72
C PHE A 46 -5.29 6.89 -4.45
N ASP A 47 -5.85 8.09 -4.41
CA ASP A 47 -5.99 8.87 -3.18
C ASP A 47 -7.31 8.46 -2.51
N CYS A 48 -7.24 8.11 -1.23
CA CYS A 48 -8.35 7.53 -0.48
C CYS A 48 -8.54 8.27 0.84
N HIS A 49 -9.79 8.50 1.21
CA HIS A 49 -10.17 8.91 2.56
C HIS A 49 -10.96 7.78 3.23
N ALA A 50 -10.64 7.51 4.49
CA ALA A 50 -11.33 6.55 5.33
C ALA A 50 -12.10 7.30 6.42
N ALA A 51 -13.40 7.00 6.55
CA ALA A 51 -14.27 7.63 7.53
C ALA A 51 -14.03 7.13 8.98
N ASN A 52 -13.35 5.98 9.12
CA ASN A 52 -12.98 5.36 10.39
C ASN A 52 -11.55 4.79 10.31
N ARG A 53 -11.14 4.12 11.39
CA ARG A 53 -9.79 3.53 11.54
C ARG A 53 -9.81 2.04 11.87
N ASP A 54 -10.96 1.38 11.71
CA ASP A 54 -11.16 -0.02 12.06
C ASP A 54 -10.52 -0.92 10.99
N VAL A 55 -9.37 -1.52 11.32
CA VAL A 55 -8.57 -2.34 10.41
C VAL A 55 -8.38 -3.73 11.01
N THR A 56 -8.56 -4.75 10.18
CA THR A 56 -8.18 -6.13 10.46
C THR A 56 -7.31 -6.62 9.31
N ILE A 57 -6.01 -6.74 9.56
CA ILE A 57 -5.05 -7.21 8.56
C ILE A 57 -5.16 -8.72 8.32
N ASN A 58 -4.86 -9.15 7.09
CA ASN A 58 -4.74 -10.56 6.74
C ASN A 58 -3.29 -11.07 6.95
N ASP A 59 -3.02 -12.31 6.55
CA ASP A 59 -1.73 -12.99 6.74
C ASP A 59 -0.56 -12.39 5.93
N GLU A 60 -0.80 -11.38 5.08
CA GLU A 60 0.27 -10.67 4.36
C GLU A 60 0.99 -9.64 5.24
N PHE A 61 0.41 -9.27 6.38
CA PHE A 61 0.94 -8.24 7.27
C PHE A 61 0.98 -8.74 8.72
N ASP A 62 2.07 -8.47 9.41
CA ASP A 62 2.21 -8.75 10.84
C ASP A 62 1.66 -7.62 11.73
N ASP A 63 1.69 -6.37 11.24
CA ASP A 63 1.27 -5.19 11.98
C ASP A 63 0.81 -4.05 11.04
N TYR A 64 0.08 -3.07 11.59
CA TYR A 64 -0.33 -1.86 10.88
C TYR A 64 -0.29 -0.61 11.78
N ALA A 65 -0.12 0.57 11.18
CA ALA A 65 -0.12 1.82 11.91
C ALA A 65 -0.81 2.96 11.14
N TRP A 66 -1.55 3.79 11.87
CA TRP A 66 -2.00 5.11 11.39
C TRP A 66 -0.92 6.14 11.71
N VAL A 67 -0.11 6.50 10.73
CA VAL A 67 1.10 7.32 10.92
C VAL A 67 0.83 8.78 10.52
N PRO A 68 1.11 9.77 11.39
CA PRO A 68 1.05 11.17 10.98
C PRO A 68 2.20 11.50 10.01
N ARG A 69 1.98 12.46 9.11
CA ARG A 69 2.89 12.78 7.99
C ARG A 69 4.35 12.95 8.44
N GLU A 70 4.56 13.70 9.50
CA GLU A 70 5.86 14.04 10.06
C GLU A 70 6.66 12.83 10.57
N ARG A 71 6.01 11.69 10.79
CA ARG A 71 6.64 10.45 11.27
C ARG A 71 6.76 9.37 10.19
N LEU A 72 6.30 9.62 8.97
CA LEU A 72 6.42 8.64 7.88
C LEU A 72 7.88 8.27 7.59
N ALA A 73 8.80 9.23 7.74
CA ALA A 73 10.23 9.01 7.52
C ALA A 73 10.90 8.15 8.61
N ASP A 74 10.25 7.96 9.77
CA ASP A 74 10.77 7.15 10.88
C ASP A 74 10.65 5.64 10.61
N TYR A 75 9.83 5.23 9.65
CA TYR A 75 9.54 3.82 9.34
C TYR A 75 10.53 3.26 8.30
N ASP A 76 10.78 1.95 8.39
CA ASP A 76 11.51 1.21 7.35
C ASP A 76 10.61 0.94 6.15
N LEU A 77 10.42 1.98 5.32
CA LEU A 77 9.58 1.91 4.14
C LEU A 77 10.28 1.15 3.01
N ASN A 78 9.57 0.17 2.44
CA ASN A 78 9.99 -0.48 1.21
C ASN A 78 10.13 0.53 0.05
N GLU A 79 10.89 0.16 -0.98
CA GLU A 79 11.26 1.06 -2.08
C GLU A 79 10.05 1.65 -2.82
N ALA A 80 9.02 0.85 -3.11
CA ALA A 80 7.84 1.31 -3.84
C ALA A 80 6.99 2.28 -3.00
N THR A 81 6.82 2.01 -1.71
CA THR A 81 6.13 2.90 -0.77
C THR A 81 6.89 4.21 -0.61
N ARG A 82 8.22 4.15 -0.43
CA ARG A 82 9.09 5.34 -0.33
C ARG A 82 9.02 6.21 -1.58
N PHE A 83 9.07 5.60 -2.77
CA PHE A 83 8.91 6.30 -4.04
C PHE A 83 7.58 7.04 -4.10
N THR A 84 6.49 6.33 -3.78
CA THR A 84 5.12 6.86 -3.86
C THR A 84 4.92 8.03 -2.91
N LEU A 85 5.39 7.93 -1.67
CA LEU A 85 5.24 9.01 -0.69
C LEU A 85 6.11 10.24 -1.02
N ARG A 86 7.31 10.06 -1.60
CA ARG A 86 8.12 11.17 -2.14
C ARG A 86 7.42 11.86 -3.30
N GLN A 87 6.83 11.09 -4.22
CA GLN A 87 6.05 11.66 -5.33
C GLN A 87 4.85 12.47 -4.82
N ARG A 88 4.28 12.08 -3.67
CA ARG A 88 3.20 12.82 -3.01
C ARG A 88 3.69 14.03 -2.20
N GLY A 89 5.00 14.22 -2.04
CA GLY A 89 5.58 15.25 -1.18
C GLY A 89 5.36 15.02 0.32
N LEU A 90 5.15 13.77 0.74
CA LEU A 90 4.93 13.39 2.13
C LEU A 90 6.22 12.95 2.84
N LEU A 91 7.27 12.68 2.08
CA LEU A 91 8.63 12.38 2.53
C LEU A 91 9.63 13.40 1.99
#